data_AF-A0A963KLH6-F1
#
_entry.id   AF-A0A963KLH6-F1
#
_cell.length_a   1.000
_cell.length_b   1.000
_cell.length_c   1.000
_cell.angle_alpha   90.00
_cell.angle_beta   90.00
_cell.angle_gamma   90.00
#
_symmetry.space_group_name_H-M   'P 1'
#
loop_
_entity.id
_entity.type
_entity.pdbx_description
1 polymer ?
#
loop_
_entity_poly.entity_id
_entity_poly.type
_entity_poly.pdbx_seq_one_letter_code
_entity_poly.pdbx_strand_id
1 'polypeptide(L)'
;MNELPGSTGNTGHTGLPPPVEREHIHTRRVVSRGYLRADGLWDIEAGIEDTKTYFARNADGRERQPGEPIHHMQVRLTLDDTL
;
A
#
# COMPACT_ATOMS: atom_id res chain seq x y z
N MET A 1 47.19 14.84 -21.23
CA MET A 1 46.08 14.07 -21.84
C MET A 1 45.63 13.08 -20.77
N ASN A 2 44.45 13.13 -20.16
CA ASN A 2 43.30 14.01 -20.28
C ASN A 2 42.52 13.83 -18.96
N GLU A 3 41.95 14.90 -18.41
CA GLU A 3 40.88 14.78 -17.41
C GLU A 3 39.60 14.21 -18.06
N LEU A 4 38.78 13.48 -17.30
CA LEU A 4 37.49 13.96 -16.76
C LEU A 4 36.74 12.84 -15.99
N PRO A 5 35.97 13.20 -14.94
CA PRO A 5 35.25 12.27 -14.06
C PRO A 5 33.93 11.79 -14.70
N GLY A 6 33.70 10.49 -14.67
CA GLY A 6 32.45 9.86 -15.14
C GLY A 6 31.40 9.81 -14.04
N SER A 7 30.51 10.81 -14.01
CA SER A 7 29.20 10.69 -13.39
C SER A 7 28.35 9.71 -14.19
N THR A 8 27.99 8.57 -13.60
CA THR A 8 26.88 7.71 -14.02
C THR A 8 26.41 6.97 -12.77
N GLY A 9 25.19 7.01 -12.27
CA GLY A 9 23.91 7.53 -12.71
C GLY A 9 22.95 7.08 -11.60
N ASN A 10 21.91 7.86 -11.32
CA ASN A 10 20.89 7.56 -10.33
C ASN A 10 20.43 6.09 -10.42
N THR A 11 20.86 5.23 -9.48
CA THR A 11 20.36 3.84 -9.38
C THR A 11 18.96 3.92 -8.81
N GLY A 12 17.97 4.12 -9.67
CA GLY A 12 16.58 3.88 -9.34
C GLY A 12 16.50 2.50 -8.69
N HIS A 13 16.19 2.47 -7.40
CA HIS A 13 16.25 1.28 -6.57
C HIS A 13 15.03 0.39 -6.87
N THR A 14 14.95 -0.11 -8.10
CA THR A 14 13.89 -1.01 -8.56
C THR A 14 14.27 -2.44 -8.22
N GLY A 15 14.13 -2.80 -6.95
CA GLY A 15 14.33 -4.18 -6.50
C GLY A 15 14.27 -4.28 -4.98
N LEU A 16 13.52 -5.25 -4.48
CA LEU A 16 13.65 -5.65 -3.08
C LEU A 16 14.97 -6.43 -2.92
N PRO A 17 15.65 -6.34 -1.77
CA PRO A 17 16.80 -7.19 -1.50
C PRO A 17 16.41 -8.68 -1.49
N PRO A 18 17.37 -9.60 -1.65
CA PRO A 18 17.10 -11.04 -1.54
C PRO A 18 16.39 -11.39 -0.23
N PRO A 19 15.33 -12.20 -0.25
CA PRO A 19 14.63 -12.56 0.97
C PRO A 19 15.38 -13.64 1.76
N VAL A 20 15.16 -13.66 3.08
CA VAL A 20 15.42 -14.84 3.92
C VAL A 20 14.23 -15.81 3.83
N GLU A 21 14.39 -17.02 4.40
CA GLU A 21 13.28 -17.97 4.57
C GLU A 21 12.12 -17.34 5.35
N ARG A 22 10.88 -17.58 4.90
CA ARG A 22 9.67 -16.93 5.42
C ARG A 22 8.41 -17.70 5.04
N GLU A 23 7.37 -17.56 5.84
CA GLU A 23 6.02 -18.04 5.56
C GLU A 23 5.10 -16.87 5.22
N HIS A 24 4.18 -17.06 4.26
CA HIS A 24 3.15 -16.07 3.96
C HIS A 24 2.02 -16.16 4.98
N ILE A 25 1.94 -15.16 5.87
CA ILE A 25 0.95 -15.13 6.95
C ILE A 25 -0.22 -14.16 6.72
N HIS A 26 -0.04 -13.17 5.86
CA HIS A 26 -0.95 -12.03 5.75
C HIS A 26 -0.82 -11.34 4.39
N THR A 27 -1.96 -11.01 3.77
CA THR A 27 -2.05 -10.14 2.60
C THR A 27 -2.83 -8.89 2.97
N ARG A 28 -2.30 -7.72 2.59
CA ARG A 28 -2.99 -6.44 2.62
C ARG A 28 -3.09 -5.92 1.18
N ARG A 29 -4.31 -5.71 0.71
CA ARG A 29 -4.60 -5.04 -0.56
C ARG A 29 -5.03 -3.61 -0.28
N VAL A 30 -4.30 -2.65 -0.84
CA VAL A 30 -4.67 -1.23 -0.80
C VAL A 30 -4.94 -0.77 -2.22
N VAL A 31 -6.08 -0.12 -2.44
CA VAL A 31 -6.43 0.49 -3.72
C VAL A 31 -6.89 1.92 -3.45
N SER A 32 -6.22 2.90 -4.06
CA SER A 32 -6.65 4.29 -4.05
C SER A 32 -6.98 4.77 -5.45
N ARG A 33 -7.97 5.67 -5.56
CA ARG A 33 -8.39 6.32 -6.79
C ARG A 33 -8.51 7.81 -6.53
N GLY A 34 -7.88 8.61 -7.38
CA GLY A 34 -7.96 10.07 -7.32
C GLY A 34 -8.96 10.61 -8.32
N TYR A 35 -9.73 11.61 -7.90
CA TYR A 35 -10.74 12.27 -8.71
C TYR A 35 -10.62 13.79 -8.54
N LEU A 36 -10.53 14.52 -9.65
CA LEU A 36 -10.70 15.96 -9.65
C LEU A 36 -12.20 16.28 -9.64
N ARG A 37 -12.64 17.09 -8.68
CA ARG A 37 -14.03 17.50 -8.53
C ARG A 37 -14.34 18.75 -9.34
N ALA A 38 -15.63 18.99 -9.57
CA ALA A 38 -16.11 20.17 -10.28
C ALA A 38 -15.85 21.48 -9.53
N ASP A 39 -15.67 21.43 -8.20
CA ASP A 39 -15.33 22.58 -7.35
C ASP A 39 -13.82 22.83 -7.23
N GLY A 40 -13.01 22.10 -8.00
CA GLY A 40 -11.55 22.24 -8.03
C GLY A 40 -10.81 21.50 -6.90
N LEU A 41 -11.53 20.82 -6.00
CA LEU A 41 -10.91 19.97 -4.97
C LEU A 41 -10.59 18.57 -5.51
N TRP A 42 -9.76 17.83 -4.79
CA TRP A 42 -9.43 16.43 -5.09
C TRP A 42 -10.08 15.50 -4.09
N ASP A 43 -10.75 14.45 -4.57
CA ASP A 43 -11.13 13.30 -3.75
C ASP A 43 -10.13 12.15 -3.96
N ILE A 44 -9.62 11.60 -2.87
CA ILE A 44 -8.91 10.31 -2.85
C ILE A 44 -9.80 9.30 -2.16
N GLU A 45 -10.32 8.35 -2.92
CA GLU A 45 -11.04 7.20 -2.37
C GLU A 45 -10.08 6.02 -2.23
N ALA A 46 -9.90 5.53 -1.01
CA ALA A 46 -9.06 4.38 -0.75
C ALA A 46 -9.82 3.27 -0.03
N GLY A 47 -9.53 2.04 -0.42
CA GLY A 47 -9.97 0.82 0.24
C GLY A 47 -8.77 0.01 0.71
N ILE A 48 -8.93 -0.61 1.88
CA ILE A 48 -7.97 -1.57 2.44
C ILE A 48 -8.69 -2.87 2.76
N GLU A 49 -8.13 -3.98 2.29
CA GLU A 49 -8.57 -5.33 2.59
C GLU A 49 -7.42 -6.16 3.13
N ASP A 50 -7.61 -6.72 4.32
CA ASP A 50 -6.62 -7.52 5.03
C ASP A 50 -7.09 -8.96 5.16
N THR A 51 -6.34 -9.93 4.66
CA THR A 51 -6.62 -11.37 4.84
C THR A 51 -5.44 -12.06 5.50
N LYS A 52 -5.69 -13.16 6.22
CA LYS A 52 -4.64 -14.00 6.81
C LYS A 52 -4.73 -15.42 6.26
N THR A 53 -3.61 -16.12 6.22
CA THR A 53 -3.54 -17.52 5.76
C THR A 53 -3.88 -18.52 6.86
N TYR A 54 -4.20 -18.03 8.06
CA TYR A 54 -4.50 -18.84 9.24
C TYR A 54 -5.75 -18.32 9.95
N PHE A 55 -6.35 -19.17 10.76
CA PHE A 55 -7.50 -18.81 11.59
C PHE A 55 -7.14 -17.69 12.56
N ALA A 56 -7.98 -16.65 12.62
CA ALA A 56 -7.77 -15.53 13.52
C ALA A 56 -9.02 -15.25 14.35
N ARG A 57 -8.82 -14.92 15.63
CA ARG A 57 -9.84 -14.33 16.48
C ARG A 57 -9.49 -12.86 16.74
N ASN A 58 -10.36 -11.97 16.30
CA ASN A 58 -10.19 -10.53 16.46
C ASN A 58 -10.41 -10.11 17.91
N ALA A 59 -9.95 -8.90 18.27
CA ALA A 59 -10.11 -8.35 19.62
C ALA A 59 -11.59 -8.18 20.05
N ASP A 60 -12.50 -8.06 19.08
CA ASP A 60 -13.95 -8.03 19.28
C ASP A 60 -14.59 -9.42 19.42
N GLY A 61 -13.77 -10.48 19.45
CA GLY A 61 -14.19 -11.87 19.60
C GLY A 61 -14.64 -12.55 18.31
N ARG A 62 -14.72 -11.84 17.17
CA ARG A 62 -15.11 -12.43 15.88
C ARG A 62 -14.00 -13.33 15.34
N GLU A 63 -14.41 -14.48 14.83
CA GLU A 63 -13.53 -15.45 14.20
C GLU A 63 -13.45 -15.23 12.69
N ARG A 64 -12.29 -15.53 12.11
CA ARG A 64 -12.02 -15.43 10.68
C ARG A 64 -11.29 -16.68 10.21
N GLN A 65 -11.85 -17.31 9.19
CA GLN A 65 -11.19 -18.42 8.51
C GLN A 65 -10.05 -17.91 7.61
N PRO A 66 -9.07 -18.77 7.28
CA PRO A 66 -8.05 -18.44 6.29
C PRO A 66 -8.66 -17.86 5.00
N GLY A 67 -8.13 -16.72 4.57
CA GLY A 67 -8.60 -15.99 3.37
C GLY A 67 -9.75 -15.03 3.62
N GLU A 68 -10.41 -15.05 4.78
CA GLU A 68 -11.48 -14.09 5.08
C GLU A 68 -10.93 -12.70 5.43
N PRO A 69 -11.59 -11.62 4.97
CA PRO A 69 -11.21 -10.27 5.35
C PRO A 69 -11.36 -10.00 6.86
N ILE A 70 -10.27 -9.54 7.44
CA ILE A 70 -10.17 -9.08 8.84
C ILE A 70 -10.50 -7.60 8.92
N HIS A 71 -9.90 -6.81 8.04
CA HIS A 71 -10.26 -5.41 7.85
C HIS A 71 -10.77 -5.23 6.43
N HIS A 72 -11.89 -4.53 6.32
CA HIS A 72 -12.42 -4.03 5.05
C HIS A 72 -12.89 -2.61 5.32
N MET A 73 -11.99 -1.64 5.12
CA MET A 73 -12.26 -0.24 5.42
C MET A 73 -12.20 0.58 4.15
N GLN A 74 -13.02 1.62 4.11
CA GLN A 74 -13.04 2.62 3.05
C GLN A 74 -12.83 3.98 3.68
N VAL A 75 -12.09 4.84 2.97
CA VAL A 75 -11.89 6.22 3.34
C VAL A 75 -12.02 7.09 2.09
N ARG A 76 -12.58 8.28 2.26
CA ARG A 76 -12.53 9.34 1.26
C ARG A 76 -11.88 10.56 1.92
N LEU A 77 -10.83 11.07 1.29
CA LEU A 77 -10.17 12.32 1.67
C LEU A 77 -10.50 13.36 0.61
N THR A 78 -10.94 14.54 1.03
CA THR A 78 -11.07 15.71 0.15
C THR A 78 -9.94 16.67 0.47
N LEU A 79 -9.20 17.09 -0.55
CA LEU A 79 -7.99 17.89 -0.43
C LEU A 79 -8.10 19.12 -1.35
N ASP A 80 -7.56 20.24 -0.90
CA ASP A 80 -7.23 21.37 -1.77
C ASP A 80 -5.73 21.35 -2.13
N ASP A 81 -5.30 22.29 -2.95
CA ASP A 81 -3.91 22.39 -3.40
C ASP A 81 -2.97 23.03 -2.34
N THR A 82 -3.45 23.32 -1.13
CA THR A 82 -2.69 24.01 -0.08
C THR A 82 -2.19 23.10 1.06
N LEU A 83 -2.34 21.79 0.89
CA LEU A 83 -1.97 20.76 1.86
C LEU A 83 -0.47 20.74 2.22
#